data_AF-A0AAV2WU87-F1
#
_entry.id   AF-A0AAV2WU87-F1
#
_cell.length_a   1.000
_cell.length_b   1.000
_cell.length_c   1.000
_cell.angle_alpha   90.00
_cell.angle_beta   90.00
_cell.angle_gamma   90.00
#
_symmetry.space_group_name_H-M   'P 1'
#
loop_
_entity.id
_entity.type
_entity.pdbx_description
1 polymer ?
#
loop_
_entity_poly.entity_id
_entity_poly.type
_entity_poly.pdbx_seq_one_letter_code
_entity_poly.pdbx_strand_id
1 'polypeptide(L)'
;MDGGTATGVDKKAGGKLIVSTNALEVSGTNSKGQFSIKDGVSKNYELDDGSGLIVMEDTQAIDTILDEHATMQSLGKDTGTKVQANAVYDLGRSDQNGSITYSSKAISENMVINNGRANVWAGTMVNVSVRGNDGILEVMKPKINYAPAMLVGKVVVSEGASFRTHGAVDTSQADVSLENSAWTIIADITTTNQNTRLNLANLAMSGANVIMMAEPVTRSSVTASAENFITLTTNTLSGNGNFICVPIWLIIRAISSTSSVRQQVISKYS
;
A
#
# COMPACT_ATOMS: atom_id res chain seq x y z
N MET A 1 -14.13 -17.55 11.15
CA MET A 1 -15.38 -18.29 11.41
C MET A 1 -16.25 -18.08 10.20
N ASP A 2 -16.32 -19.07 9.32
CA ASP A 2 -17.22 -18.99 8.16
C ASP A 2 -18.56 -19.61 8.55
N GLY A 3 -19.67 -18.98 8.15
CA GLY A 3 -21.03 -19.45 8.41
C GLY A 3 -21.53 -19.35 9.87
N GLY A 4 -20.75 -18.76 10.79
CA GLY A 4 -21.14 -18.60 12.20
C GLY A 4 -22.01 -17.38 12.48
N THR A 5 -22.74 -17.40 13.62
CA THR A 5 -23.55 -16.28 14.11
C THR A 5 -23.14 -15.83 15.51
N ALA A 6 -22.98 -14.53 15.72
CA ALA A 6 -22.76 -13.91 17.03
C ALA A 6 -23.45 -12.54 17.09
N THR A 7 -24.54 -12.42 17.86
CA THR A 7 -25.33 -11.18 17.97
C THR A 7 -25.30 -10.63 19.38
N GLY A 8 -25.52 -9.32 19.52
CA GLY A 8 -25.47 -8.65 20.83
C GLY A 8 -24.05 -8.56 21.40
N VAL A 9 -23.03 -8.55 20.53
CA VAL A 9 -21.63 -8.48 20.95
C VAL A 9 -21.35 -7.08 21.53
N ASP A 10 -21.00 -7.03 22.81
CA ASP A 10 -20.48 -5.82 23.45
C ASP A 10 -18.94 -5.84 23.35
N LYS A 11 -18.40 -5.32 22.25
CA LYS A 11 -16.96 -5.34 21.99
C LYS A 11 -16.27 -4.26 22.82
N LYS A 12 -15.80 -4.65 24.00
CA LYS A 12 -14.95 -3.80 24.86
C LYS A 12 -13.53 -3.65 24.27
N ALA A 13 -12.85 -2.57 24.66
CA ALA A 13 -11.44 -2.36 24.33
C ALA A 13 -10.60 -3.56 24.79
N GLY A 14 -9.73 -4.06 23.91
CA GLY A 14 -8.92 -5.26 24.15
C GLY A 14 -9.63 -6.60 23.92
N GLY A 15 -10.94 -6.59 23.66
CA GLY A 15 -11.70 -7.79 23.34
C GLY A 15 -11.37 -8.29 21.93
N LYS A 16 -10.78 -9.49 21.81
CA LYS A 16 -10.32 -10.02 20.52
C LYS A 16 -11.45 -10.69 19.75
N LEU A 17 -11.72 -10.21 18.54
CA LEU A 17 -12.67 -10.83 17.63
C LEU A 17 -12.05 -10.97 16.24
N ILE A 18 -11.93 -12.21 15.76
CA ILE A 18 -11.39 -12.54 14.44
C ILE A 18 -12.51 -13.15 13.61
N VAL A 19 -12.89 -12.45 12.55
CA VAL A 19 -14.07 -12.76 11.74
C VAL A 19 -13.77 -12.61 10.25
N SER A 20 -14.56 -13.27 9.42
CA SER A 20 -14.56 -13.08 7.98
C SER A 20 -15.93 -12.54 7.56
N THR A 21 -15.99 -11.90 6.40
CA THR A 21 -17.27 -11.50 5.77
C THR A 21 -18.13 -12.68 5.33
N ASN A 22 -17.61 -13.92 5.38
CA ASN A 22 -18.37 -15.16 5.21
C ASN A 22 -19.15 -15.58 6.47
N ALA A 23 -19.04 -14.86 7.58
CA ALA A 23 -19.90 -15.09 8.74
C ALA A 23 -21.37 -14.91 8.35
N LEU A 24 -22.26 -15.72 8.93
CA LEU A 24 -23.70 -15.62 8.67
C LEU A 24 -24.26 -14.32 9.23
N GLU A 25 -23.93 -14.02 10.49
CA GLU A 25 -24.23 -12.72 11.10
C GLU A 25 -23.32 -12.45 12.30
N VAL A 26 -22.65 -11.30 12.32
CA VAL A 26 -22.00 -10.79 13.54
C VAL A 26 -22.50 -9.37 13.77
N SER A 27 -23.08 -9.09 14.93
CA SER A 27 -23.61 -7.75 15.21
C SER A 27 -23.49 -7.36 16.67
N GLY A 28 -23.31 -6.06 16.92
CA GLY A 28 -23.06 -5.56 18.25
C GLY A 28 -22.75 -4.08 18.30
N THR A 29 -22.11 -3.66 19.38
CA THR A 29 -21.65 -2.29 19.61
C THR A 29 -20.14 -2.25 19.88
N ASN A 30 -19.49 -1.21 19.37
CA ASN A 30 -18.09 -0.84 19.66
C ASN A 30 -18.03 0.65 20.07
N SER A 31 -16.82 1.23 20.17
CA SER A 31 -16.68 2.63 20.59
C SER A 31 -17.23 3.64 19.56
N LYS A 32 -17.47 3.20 18.33
CA LYS A 32 -17.99 3.97 17.20
C LYS A 32 -19.49 3.71 16.93
N GLY A 33 -20.17 2.97 17.81
CA GLY A 33 -21.59 2.68 17.72
C GLY A 33 -21.89 1.24 17.28
N GLN A 34 -22.98 1.05 16.53
CA GLN A 34 -23.33 -0.28 16.05
C GLN A 34 -22.40 -0.73 14.92
N PHE A 35 -22.02 -2.01 14.96
CA PHE A 35 -21.31 -2.67 13.87
C PHE A 35 -22.07 -3.93 13.43
N SER A 36 -21.87 -4.32 12.18
CA SER A 36 -22.45 -5.55 11.64
C SER A 36 -21.57 -6.21 10.59
N ILE A 37 -21.66 -7.52 10.49
CA ILE A 37 -21.19 -8.35 9.38
C ILE A 37 -22.36 -9.24 9.01
N LYS A 38 -22.97 -9.00 7.86
CA LYS A 38 -24.15 -9.75 7.41
C LYS A 38 -24.24 -9.69 5.90
N ASP A 39 -24.68 -10.79 5.27
CA ASP A 39 -24.87 -10.88 3.83
C ASP A 39 -23.61 -10.46 3.03
N GLY A 40 -22.42 -10.84 3.51
CA GLY A 40 -21.15 -10.48 2.88
C GLY A 40 -20.74 -9.02 3.06
N VAL A 41 -21.36 -8.26 3.96
CA VAL A 41 -21.02 -6.84 4.18
C VAL A 41 -20.66 -6.58 5.64
N SER A 42 -19.41 -6.16 5.88
CA SER A 42 -18.96 -5.59 7.15
C SER A 42 -19.17 -4.07 7.15
N LYS A 43 -19.74 -3.52 8.23
CA LYS A 43 -19.96 -2.08 8.42
C LYS A 43 -19.49 -1.64 9.79
N ASN A 44 -18.74 -0.53 9.83
CA ASN A 44 -18.32 0.15 11.06
C ASN A 44 -17.59 -0.77 12.05
N TYR A 45 -16.81 -1.72 11.53
CA TYR A 45 -16.11 -2.68 12.39
C TYR A 45 -14.79 -2.07 12.87
N GLU A 46 -14.68 -1.90 14.20
CA GLU A 46 -13.49 -1.43 14.89
C GLU A 46 -12.68 -2.63 15.37
N LEU A 47 -11.44 -2.72 14.89
CA LEU A 47 -10.47 -3.76 15.20
C LEU A 47 -9.41 -3.16 16.11
N ASP A 48 -9.12 -3.82 17.23
CA ASP A 48 -8.06 -3.45 18.18
C ASP A 48 -7.44 -4.70 18.81
N ASP A 49 -6.25 -4.58 19.39
CA ASP A 49 -5.61 -5.59 20.26
C ASP A 49 -5.63 -7.03 19.70
N GLY A 50 -5.17 -7.22 18.46
CA GLY A 50 -5.14 -8.53 17.81
C GLY A 50 -6.49 -9.02 17.28
N SER A 51 -7.51 -8.18 17.26
CA SER A 51 -8.72 -8.42 16.46
C SER A 51 -8.38 -8.45 14.97
N GLY A 52 -9.18 -9.20 14.21
CA GLY A 52 -8.94 -9.43 12.79
C GLY A 52 -10.21 -9.40 11.94
N LEU A 53 -10.08 -8.87 10.72
CA LEU A 53 -11.09 -9.00 9.68
C LEU A 53 -10.47 -9.58 8.41
N ILE A 54 -11.11 -10.61 7.86
CA ILE A 54 -10.83 -11.11 6.51
C ILE A 54 -12.01 -10.74 5.61
N VAL A 55 -11.78 -9.86 4.65
CA VAL A 55 -12.77 -9.56 3.60
C VAL A 55 -12.57 -10.54 2.46
N MET A 56 -13.51 -11.45 2.29
CA MET A 56 -13.46 -12.50 1.27
C MET A 56 -13.71 -11.95 -0.14
N GLU A 57 -13.30 -12.67 -1.18
CA GLU A 57 -13.66 -12.29 -2.56
C GLU A 57 -15.17 -12.09 -2.69
N ASP A 58 -15.58 -11.15 -3.55
CA ASP A 58 -16.99 -10.83 -3.84
C ASP A 58 -17.81 -10.34 -2.62
N THR A 59 -17.14 -9.98 -1.52
CA THR A 59 -17.74 -9.37 -0.32
C THR A 59 -17.19 -7.97 -0.07
N GLN A 60 -17.79 -7.23 0.87
CA GLN A 60 -17.44 -5.83 1.15
C GLN A 60 -17.19 -5.52 2.62
N ALA A 61 -16.26 -4.60 2.89
CA ALA A 61 -16.14 -3.89 4.16
C ALA A 61 -16.29 -2.37 3.97
N ILE A 62 -17.01 -1.72 4.87
CA ILE A 62 -17.31 -0.28 4.81
C ILE A 62 -16.96 0.35 6.15
N ASP A 63 -16.18 1.42 6.11
CA ASP A 63 -15.78 2.21 7.28
C ASP A 63 -15.14 1.37 8.38
N THR A 64 -14.27 0.42 8.00
CA THR A 64 -13.50 -0.37 8.96
C THR A 64 -12.40 0.49 9.58
N ILE A 65 -12.24 0.40 10.89
CA ILE A 65 -11.18 1.11 11.63
C ILE A 65 -10.25 0.06 12.22
N LEU A 66 -8.98 0.15 11.83
CA LEU A 66 -7.89 -0.64 12.38
C LEU A 66 -7.12 0.21 13.39
N ASP A 67 -7.35 -0.03 14.67
CA ASP A 67 -6.59 0.55 15.77
C ASP A 67 -5.36 -0.31 16.12
N GLU A 68 -4.66 0.04 17.19
CA GLU A 68 -3.39 -0.55 17.59
C GLU A 68 -3.44 -2.09 17.65
N HIS A 69 -2.45 -2.72 17.00
CA HIS A 69 -2.30 -4.17 16.88
C HIS A 69 -3.45 -4.89 16.16
N ALA A 70 -4.28 -4.18 15.40
CA ALA A 70 -5.27 -4.79 14.53
C ALA A 70 -4.67 -5.29 13.22
N THR A 71 -5.33 -6.28 12.62
CA THR A 71 -5.00 -6.73 11.26
C THR A 71 -6.25 -6.88 10.39
N MET A 72 -6.17 -6.39 9.15
CA MET A 72 -7.18 -6.67 8.13
C MET A 72 -6.53 -7.23 6.89
N GLN A 73 -7.13 -8.28 6.34
CA GLN A 73 -6.72 -8.91 5.09
C GLN A 73 -7.89 -8.84 4.11
N SER A 74 -7.72 -8.14 3.00
CA SER A 74 -8.80 -7.86 2.05
C SER A 74 -8.55 -8.56 0.72
N LEU A 75 -9.33 -9.61 0.44
CA LEU A 75 -9.46 -10.25 -0.87
C LEU A 75 -10.65 -9.69 -1.68
N GLY A 76 -11.57 -8.99 -1.02
CA GLY A 76 -12.76 -8.39 -1.61
C GLY A 76 -12.64 -6.88 -1.81
N LYS A 77 -13.75 -6.17 -1.59
CA LYS A 77 -13.80 -4.71 -1.67
C LYS A 77 -13.82 -4.09 -0.28
N ASP A 78 -13.04 -3.05 -0.05
CA ASP A 78 -13.21 -2.18 1.11
C ASP A 78 -13.27 -0.69 0.74
N THR A 79 -14.00 0.08 1.54
CA THR A 79 -14.20 1.51 1.31
C THR A 79 -14.15 2.28 2.63
N GLY A 80 -13.37 3.37 2.66
CA GLY A 80 -13.26 4.23 3.83
C GLY A 80 -12.47 3.62 4.99
N THR A 81 -11.68 2.57 4.73
CA THR A 81 -10.83 1.91 5.73
C THR A 81 -9.82 2.90 6.31
N LYS A 82 -9.71 2.93 7.64
CA LYS A 82 -8.76 3.77 8.38
C LYS A 82 -7.75 2.90 9.10
N VAL A 83 -6.47 3.05 8.78
CA VAL A 83 -5.37 2.28 9.37
C VAL A 83 -4.58 3.17 10.32
N GLN A 84 -4.71 2.95 11.62
CA GLN A 84 -4.06 3.76 12.66
C GLN A 84 -2.69 3.18 13.04
N ALA A 85 -2.02 3.85 13.98
CA ALA A 85 -0.71 3.48 14.50
C ALA A 85 -0.67 2.00 14.91
N ASN A 86 0.43 1.32 14.58
CA ASN A 86 0.69 -0.09 14.91
C ASN A 86 -0.33 -1.09 14.32
N ALA A 87 -1.20 -0.65 13.40
CA ALA A 87 -2.13 -1.53 12.70
C ALA A 87 -1.61 -1.92 11.32
N VAL A 88 -2.01 -3.10 10.86
CA VAL A 88 -1.54 -3.66 9.57
C VAL A 88 -2.73 -4.02 8.68
N TYR A 89 -2.69 -3.53 7.45
CA TYR A 89 -3.66 -3.84 6.41
C TYR A 89 -2.95 -4.51 5.23
N ASP A 90 -3.53 -5.59 4.70
CA ASP A 90 -3.07 -6.30 3.51
C ASP A 90 -4.17 -6.31 2.43
N LEU A 91 -3.93 -5.66 1.29
CA LEU A 91 -4.80 -5.76 0.11
C LEU A 91 -4.34 -6.87 -0.84
N GLY A 92 -5.29 -7.66 -1.31
CA GLY A 92 -5.10 -8.71 -2.29
C GLY A 92 -4.31 -9.91 -1.75
N ARG A 93 -4.16 -10.03 -0.43
CA ARG A 93 -3.52 -11.17 0.23
C ARG A 93 -4.26 -11.52 1.52
N SER A 94 -4.43 -12.81 1.75
CA SER A 94 -4.85 -13.37 3.03
C SER A 94 -3.92 -14.53 3.40
N ASP A 95 -3.55 -14.61 4.68
CA ASP A 95 -2.79 -15.71 5.26
C ASP A 95 -3.63 -16.36 6.35
N GLN A 96 -4.12 -17.55 6.06
CA GLN A 96 -4.99 -18.30 6.96
C GLN A 96 -4.31 -19.62 7.29
N ASN A 97 -3.85 -19.75 8.53
CA ASN A 97 -3.15 -20.94 9.04
C ASN A 97 -1.97 -21.36 8.15
N GLY A 98 -1.20 -20.39 7.63
CA GLY A 98 -0.05 -20.63 6.76
C GLY A 98 -0.40 -20.86 5.28
N SER A 99 -1.70 -20.89 4.94
CA SER A 99 -2.15 -20.90 3.55
C SER A 99 -2.33 -19.47 3.06
N ILE A 100 -1.53 -19.09 2.07
CA ILE A 100 -1.60 -17.77 1.46
C ILE A 100 -2.50 -17.80 0.22
N THR A 101 -3.50 -16.93 0.22
CA THR A 101 -4.38 -16.67 -0.93
C THR A 101 -4.12 -15.26 -1.44
N TYR A 102 -4.10 -15.09 -2.76
CA TYR A 102 -4.02 -13.78 -3.40
C TYR A 102 -5.25 -13.52 -4.26
N SER A 103 -5.65 -12.26 -4.38
CA SER A 103 -6.73 -11.84 -5.28
C SER A 103 -6.39 -10.56 -6.03
N SER A 104 -6.34 -10.66 -7.37
CA SER A 104 -6.23 -9.49 -8.26
C SER A 104 -7.55 -8.73 -8.39
N LYS A 105 -8.66 -9.27 -7.87
CA LYS A 105 -9.97 -8.60 -7.88
C LYS A 105 -10.17 -7.68 -6.68
N ALA A 106 -9.28 -7.74 -5.69
CA ALA A 106 -9.40 -6.96 -4.47
C ALA A 106 -9.33 -5.46 -4.79
N ILE A 107 -10.18 -4.66 -4.14
CA ILE A 107 -10.25 -3.22 -4.34
C ILE A 107 -10.31 -2.51 -2.99
N SER A 108 -9.45 -1.52 -2.76
CA SER A 108 -9.60 -0.58 -1.64
C SER A 108 -9.84 0.82 -2.16
N GLU A 109 -10.88 1.49 -1.65
CA GLU A 109 -11.27 2.83 -2.05
C GLU A 109 -11.23 3.81 -0.87
N ASN A 110 -10.63 4.98 -1.07
CA ASN A 110 -10.64 6.10 -0.13
C ASN A 110 -10.00 5.76 1.24
N MET A 111 -8.89 5.03 1.21
CA MET A 111 -8.18 4.62 2.41
C MET A 111 -7.42 5.80 3.05
N VAL A 112 -7.39 5.81 4.38
CA VAL A 112 -6.61 6.75 5.18
C VAL A 112 -5.68 5.98 6.12
N ILE A 113 -4.37 6.23 6.02
CA ILE A 113 -3.33 5.61 6.84
C ILE A 113 -2.72 6.69 7.74
N ASN A 114 -2.85 6.52 9.06
CA ASN A 114 -2.36 7.43 10.08
C ASN A 114 -1.36 6.70 10.98
N ASN A 115 -0.06 6.84 10.70
CA ASN A 115 1.00 6.08 11.40
C ASN A 115 0.86 4.54 11.32
N GLY A 116 -0.08 4.03 10.53
CA GLY A 116 -0.29 2.61 10.30
C GLY A 116 0.45 2.10 9.07
N ARG A 117 0.24 0.83 8.74
CA ARG A 117 0.87 0.18 7.60
C ARG A 117 -0.13 -0.49 6.69
N ALA A 118 -0.12 -0.14 5.41
CA ALA A 118 -0.83 -0.88 4.36
C ALA A 118 0.17 -1.53 3.39
N ASN A 119 0.00 -2.82 3.13
CA ASN A 119 0.68 -3.54 2.08
C ASN A 119 -0.31 -3.87 0.96
N VAL A 120 0.07 -3.61 -0.28
CA VAL A 120 -0.71 -3.99 -1.46
C VAL A 120 0.02 -5.10 -2.19
N TRP A 121 -0.54 -6.31 -2.12
CA TRP A 121 0.06 -7.51 -2.70
C TRP A 121 -0.48 -7.85 -4.09
N ALA A 122 -1.76 -7.57 -4.29
CA ALA A 122 -2.48 -7.70 -5.56
C ALA A 122 -3.72 -6.79 -5.52
N GLY A 123 -4.38 -6.60 -6.66
CA GLY A 123 -5.60 -5.80 -6.75
C GLY A 123 -5.33 -4.31 -6.93
N THR A 124 -6.35 -3.48 -6.68
CA THR A 124 -6.37 -2.06 -7.02
C THR A 124 -6.62 -1.20 -5.78
N MET A 125 -5.70 -0.27 -5.51
CA MET A 125 -5.91 0.76 -4.49
C MET A 125 -6.27 2.08 -5.18
N VAL A 126 -7.43 2.62 -4.81
CA VAL A 126 -8.02 3.82 -5.38
C VAL A 126 -8.11 4.90 -4.31
N ASN A 127 -7.52 6.06 -4.57
CA ASN A 127 -7.52 7.21 -3.66
C ASN A 127 -7.05 6.87 -2.23
N VAL A 128 -5.75 6.97 -1.99
CA VAL A 128 -5.14 6.71 -0.68
C VAL A 128 -4.44 7.94 -0.13
N SER A 129 -4.57 8.14 1.19
CA SER A 129 -3.80 9.13 1.94
C SER A 129 -2.99 8.46 3.04
N VAL A 130 -1.74 8.87 3.19
CA VAL A 130 -0.78 8.33 4.15
C VAL A 130 -0.13 9.50 4.89
N ARG A 131 -0.16 9.47 6.22
CA ARG A 131 0.44 10.52 7.05
C ARG A 131 1.05 9.98 8.34
N GLY A 132 1.92 10.81 8.92
CA GLY A 132 2.66 10.55 10.15
C GLY A 132 3.95 9.77 9.88
N ASN A 133 4.97 10.01 10.72
CA ASN A 133 6.33 9.47 10.53
C ASN A 133 6.39 7.94 10.44
N ASP A 134 5.44 7.23 11.06
CA ASP A 134 5.37 5.77 11.03
C ASP A 134 4.40 5.25 9.95
N GLY A 135 3.74 6.16 9.23
CA GLY A 135 2.77 5.84 8.20
C GLY A 135 3.45 5.24 6.98
N ILE A 136 3.05 4.03 6.59
CA ILE A 136 3.65 3.31 5.46
C ILE A 136 2.57 2.80 4.51
N LEU A 137 2.71 3.15 3.23
CA LEU A 137 2.09 2.43 2.13
C LEU A 137 3.18 1.70 1.36
N GLU A 138 3.09 0.38 1.27
CA GLU A 138 3.99 -0.45 0.46
C GLU A 138 3.23 -1.23 -0.60
N VAL A 139 3.62 -1.06 -1.85
CA VAL A 139 3.07 -1.81 -2.98
C VAL A 139 4.11 -2.82 -3.42
N MET A 140 3.77 -4.09 -3.23
CA MET A 140 4.65 -5.23 -3.42
C MET A 140 4.73 -5.63 -4.89
N LYS A 141 5.78 -6.38 -5.23
CA LYS A 141 5.89 -7.01 -6.55
C LYS A 141 4.82 -8.08 -6.75
N PRO A 142 4.31 -8.25 -7.98
CA PRO A 142 3.37 -9.33 -8.27
C PRO A 142 3.99 -10.69 -7.96
N LYS A 143 3.19 -11.58 -7.37
CA LYS A 143 3.55 -13.01 -7.29
C LYS A 143 3.31 -13.68 -8.63
N ILE A 144 4.02 -14.80 -8.86
CA ILE A 144 3.92 -15.58 -10.11
C ILE A 144 2.44 -15.86 -10.43
N ASN A 145 2.03 -15.58 -11.67
CA ASN A 145 0.67 -15.73 -12.19
C ASN A 145 -0.40 -14.76 -11.67
N TYR A 146 -0.05 -13.75 -10.87
CA TYR A 146 -0.98 -12.69 -10.46
C TYR A 146 -0.74 -11.40 -11.25
N ALA A 147 -1.80 -10.65 -11.46
CA ALA A 147 -1.70 -9.33 -12.06
C ALA A 147 -0.92 -8.39 -11.12
N PRO A 148 -0.16 -7.44 -11.66
CA PRO A 148 0.37 -6.32 -10.90
C PRO A 148 -0.65 -5.69 -9.96
N ALA A 149 -0.20 -5.27 -8.79
CA ALA A 149 -0.93 -4.29 -8.00
C ALA A 149 -1.07 -2.98 -8.79
N MET A 150 -2.23 -2.35 -8.67
CA MET A 150 -2.57 -1.12 -9.38
C MET A 150 -2.82 0.02 -8.40
N LEU A 151 -2.28 1.20 -8.71
CA LEU A 151 -2.62 2.46 -8.04
C LEU A 151 -3.42 3.34 -9.00
N VAL A 152 -4.59 3.80 -8.55
CA VAL A 152 -5.51 4.61 -9.35
C VAL A 152 -5.93 5.85 -8.57
N GLY A 153 -5.97 6.99 -9.26
CA GLY A 153 -6.37 8.25 -8.68
C GLY A 153 -5.33 8.79 -7.70
N LYS A 154 -5.79 9.46 -6.64
CA LYS A 154 -4.90 10.22 -5.77
C LYS A 154 -4.09 9.32 -4.84
N VAL A 155 -2.79 9.58 -4.76
CA VAL A 155 -1.88 8.99 -3.77
C VAL A 155 -1.22 10.16 -3.04
N VAL A 156 -1.68 10.45 -1.82
CA VAL A 156 -1.20 11.58 -1.02
C VAL A 156 -0.36 11.07 0.14
N VAL A 157 0.88 11.54 0.25
CA VAL A 157 1.84 11.08 1.28
C VAL A 157 2.42 12.30 1.97
N SER A 158 2.17 12.46 3.27
CA SER A 158 2.54 13.66 4.02
C SER A 158 3.15 13.37 5.39
N GLU A 159 3.60 14.42 6.08
CA GLU A 159 3.97 14.38 7.51
C GLU A 159 5.02 13.30 7.85
N GLY A 160 6.06 13.17 7.01
CA GLY A 160 7.14 12.20 7.20
C GLY A 160 6.81 10.76 6.84
N ALA A 161 5.60 10.48 6.35
CA ALA A 161 5.21 9.15 5.91
C ALA A 161 6.07 8.61 4.77
N SER A 162 6.09 7.28 4.65
CA SER A 162 6.85 6.54 3.65
C SER A 162 5.93 5.83 2.66
N PHE A 163 6.12 6.11 1.37
CA PHE A 163 5.55 5.35 0.27
C PHE A 163 6.62 4.47 -0.35
N ARG A 164 6.32 3.19 -0.60
CA ARG A 164 7.26 2.23 -1.19
C ARG A 164 6.60 1.48 -2.33
N THR A 165 7.29 1.35 -3.45
CA THR A 165 6.82 0.60 -4.60
C THR A 165 7.91 -0.31 -5.12
N HIS A 166 7.58 -1.57 -5.33
CA HIS A 166 8.45 -2.56 -5.96
C HIS A 166 8.34 -2.52 -7.50
N GLY A 167 9.17 -3.33 -8.16
CA GLY A 167 9.15 -3.50 -9.60
C GLY A 167 7.81 -4.07 -10.09
N ALA A 168 7.38 -3.59 -11.27
CA ALA A 168 6.17 -4.04 -11.97
C ALA A 168 4.81 -3.63 -11.37
N VAL A 169 4.75 -2.63 -10.49
CA VAL A 169 3.48 -1.98 -10.08
C VAL A 169 2.92 -1.15 -11.24
N ASP A 170 1.60 -1.23 -11.48
CA ASP A 170 0.94 -0.32 -12.43
C ASP A 170 0.52 0.97 -11.71
N THR A 171 1.24 2.04 -12.02
CA THR A 171 0.97 3.39 -11.49
C THR A 171 0.43 4.34 -12.57
N SER A 172 0.12 3.83 -13.77
CA SER A 172 -0.16 4.67 -14.96
C SER A 172 -1.34 5.61 -14.79
N GLN A 173 -2.26 5.30 -13.88
CA GLN A 173 -3.44 6.08 -13.55
C GLN A 173 -3.35 6.79 -12.19
N ALA A 174 -2.16 6.85 -11.59
CA ALA A 174 -1.94 7.48 -10.29
C ALA A 174 -1.53 8.96 -10.42
N ASP A 175 -2.12 9.78 -9.54
CA ASP A 175 -1.76 11.16 -9.27
C ASP A 175 -1.08 11.25 -7.90
N VAL A 176 0.26 11.35 -7.89
CA VAL A 176 1.06 11.27 -6.66
C VAL A 176 1.38 12.67 -6.14
N SER A 177 1.11 12.91 -4.86
CA SER A 177 1.46 14.13 -4.14
C SER A 177 2.27 13.80 -2.90
N LEU A 178 3.49 14.34 -2.81
CA LEU A 178 4.41 14.12 -1.70
C LEU A 178 4.68 15.44 -0.96
N GLU A 179 4.41 15.49 0.34
CA GLU A 179 4.64 16.66 1.20
C GLU A 179 5.45 16.31 2.44
N ASN A 180 6.70 16.80 2.54
CA ASN A 180 7.61 16.48 3.64
C ASN A 180 7.69 14.97 3.92
N SER A 181 7.73 14.17 2.85
CA SER A 181 7.61 12.71 2.89
C SER A 181 8.63 12.04 1.98
N ALA A 182 8.66 10.72 1.99
CA ALA A 182 9.55 9.94 1.14
C ALA A 182 8.80 8.93 0.29
N TRP A 183 9.20 8.81 -0.97
CA TRP A 183 8.80 7.70 -1.84
C TRP A 183 10.04 6.90 -2.25
N THR A 184 10.09 5.63 -1.89
CA THR A 184 11.14 4.69 -2.32
C THR A 184 10.65 3.80 -3.45
N ILE A 185 11.34 3.85 -4.58
CA ILE A 185 11.16 2.94 -5.72
C ILE A 185 12.24 1.89 -5.65
N ILE A 186 11.82 0.64 -5.44
CA ILE A 186 12.68 -0.52 -5.25
C ILE A 186 12.67 -1.34 -6.54
N ALA A 187 13.82 -1.43 -7.21
CA ALA A 187 13.96 -2.28 -8.37
C ALA A 187 14.18 -3.75 -7.97
N ASP A 188 13.29 -4.63 -8.41
CA ASP A 188 13.42 -6.07 -8.24
C ASP A 188 14.35 -6.67 -9.31
N ILE A 189 15.64 -6.46 -9.08
CA ILE A 189 16.69 -6.91 -9.99
C ILE A 189 17.15 -8.30 -9.56
N THR A 190 16.65 -9.32 -10.26
CA THR A 190 17.05 -10.73 -10.08
C THR A 190 17.93 -11.25 -11.22
N THR A 191 17.90 -10.60 -12.40
CA THR A 191 18.73 -10.92 -13.57
C THR A 191 19.16 -9.63 -14.32
N THR A 192 20.00 -9.77 -15.35
CA THR A 192 20.34 -8.68 -16.28
C THR A 192 19.12 -8.23 -17.10
N ASN A 193 19.02 -6.93 -17.43
CA ASN A 193 17.97 -6.28 -18.24
C ASN A 193 16.56 -6.21 -17.61
N GLN A 194 16.44 -6.38 -16.30
CA GLN A 194 15.21 -6.16 -15.55
C GLN A 194 15.07 -4.68 -15.15
N ASN A 195 14.55 -3.90 -16.09
CA ASN A 195 14.29 -2.47 -15.89
C ASN A 195 12.98 -2.25 -15.13
N THR A 196 13.02 -1.41 -14.10
CA THR A 196 11.82 -0.93 -13.42
C THR A 196 11.32 0.32 -14.13
N ARG A 197 10.05 0.31 -14.56
CA ARG A 197 9.42 1.43 -15.24
C ARG A 197 8.12 1.77 -14.54
N LEU A 198 8.03 2.99 -14.01
CA LEU A 198 6.80 3.53 -13.46
C LEU A 198 6.37 4.73 -14.29
N ASN A 199 5.09 4.76 -14.64
CA ASN A 199 4.46 5.87 -15.35
C ASN A 199 3.42 6.47 -14.43
N LEU A 200 3.33 7.79 -14.35
CA LEU A 200 2.35 8.51 -13.54
C LEU A 200 1.59 9.50 -14.41
N ALA A 201 0.34 9.77 -14.04
CA ALA A 201 -0.36 10.92 -14.58
C ALA A 201 0.35 12.21 -14.11
N ASN A 202 0.47 12.42 -12.80
CA ASN A 202 1.12 13.61 -12.24
C ASN A 202 1.97 13.27 -11.02
N LEU A 203 3.05 14.03 -10.82
CA LEU A 203 3.87 14.01 -9.61
C LEU A 203 4.04 15.44 -9.06
N ALA A 204 3.45 15.71 -7.89
CA ALA A 204 3.63 16.94 -7.14
C ALA A 204 4.50 16.70 -5.91
N MET A 205 5.47 17.59 -5.66
CA MET A 205 6.41 17.47 -4.53
C MET A 205 6.52 18.78 -3.76
N SER A 206 6.57 18.69 -2.43
CA SER A 206 6.87 19.83 -1.54
C SER A 206 7.77 19.35 -0.40
N GLY A 207 9.06 19.66 -0.45
CA GLY A 207 10.02 19.23 0.56
C GLY A 207 10.22 17.71 0.65
N ALA A 208 9.86 16.98 -0.42
CA ALA A 208 9.84 15.51 -0.43
C ALA A 208 11.08 14.90 -1.11
N ASN A 209 11.33 13.62 -0.82
CA ASN A 209 12.38 12.82 -1.44
C ASN A 209 11.79 11.66 -2.24
N VAL A 210 12.19 11.51 -3.50
CA VAL A 210 12.01 10.28 -4.27
C VAL A 210 13.35 9.55 -4.32
N ILE A 211 13.39 8.35 -3.75
CA ILE A 211 14.59 7.54 -3.57
C ILE A 211 14.47 6.33 -4.49
N MET A 212 15.47 6.12 -5.34
CA MET A 212 15.50 5.02 -6.31
C MET A 212 16.66 4.10 -5.97
N MET A 213 16.36 2.83 -5.69
CA MET A 213 17.36 1.86 -5.24
C MET A 213 17.09 0.44 -5.75
N ALA A 214 18.12 -0.39 -5.74
CA ALA A 214 17.98 -1.83 -5.93
C ALA A 214 17.42 -2.48 -4.66
N GLU A 215 16.64 -3.55 -4.80
CA GLU A 215 16.33 -4.45 -3.67
C GLU A 215 17.66 -4.94 -3.05
N PRO A 216 17.86 -4.83 -1.72
CA PRO A 216 19.05 -5.32 -1.06
C PRO A 216 19.05 -6.86 -0.98
N VAL A 217 19.27 -7.52 -2.11
CA VAL A 217 19.60 -8.95 -2.16
C VAL A 217 21.09 -9.12 -2.46
N THR A 218 21.71 -10.01 -1.69
CA THR A 218 23.14 -10.36 -1.63
C THR A 218 23.82 -10.30 -2.99
N ARG A 219 24.53 -9.20 -3.23
CA ARG A 219 25.30 -8.91 -4.43
C ARG A 219 26.57 -9.78 -4.47
N SER A 220 26.41 -11.09 -4.67
CA SER A 220 27.54 -12.03 -4.68
C SER A 220 27.92 -12.54 -6.08
N SER A 221 27.18 -12.21 -7.15
CA SER A 221 27.51 -12.74 -8.48
C SER A 221 27.16 -11.87 -9.70
N VAL A 222 26.55 -10.69 -9.52
CA VAL A 222 26.25 -9.81 -10.66
C VAL A 222 27.49 -8.94 -10.93
N THR A 223 28.33 -9.40 -11.85
CA THR A 223 29.41 -8.62 -12.47
C THR A 223 28.82 -7.30 -12.96
N ALA A 224 29.49 -6.19 -12.67
CA ALA A 224 29.10 -4.87 -13.16
C ALA A 224 29.28 -4.80 -14.69
N SER A 225 28.34 -5.38 -15.42
CA SER A 225 28.23 -5.25 -16.86
C SER A 225 26.75 -5.00 -17.19
N ALA A 226 26.44 -3.73 -17.41
CA ALA A 226 25.28 -3.22 -18.15
C ALA A 226 23.84 -3.46 -17.59
N GLU A 227 23.07 -2.36 -17.54
CA GLU A 227 21.67 -2.28 -18.03
C GLU A 227 20.44 -2.49 -17.12
N ASN A 228 20.53 -2.36 -15.79
CA ASN A 228 19.30 -2.21 -14.99
C ASN A 228 19.07 -0.74 -14.60
N PHE A 229 17.93 -0.20 -15.03
CA PHE A 229 17.52 1.19 -14.83
C PHE A 229 16.19 1.25 -14.09
N ILE A 230 16.05 2.28 -13.26
CA ILE A 230 14.74 2.76 -12.82
C ILE A 230 14.40 3.95 -13.71
N THR A 231 13.28 3.83 -14.41
CA THR A 231 12.69 4.93 -15.19
C THR A 231 11.41 5.37 -14.52
N LEU A 232 11.34 6.65 -14.14
CA LEU A 232 10.11 7.28 -13.69
C LEU A 232 9.67 8.29 -14.77
N THR A 233 8.49 8.05 -15.32
CA THR A 233 7.85 8.90 -16.32
C THR A 233 6.63 9.57 -15.69
N THR A 234 6.45 10.87 -15.89
CA THR A 234 5.23 11.57 -15.51
C THR A 234 4.81 12.58 -16.57
N ASN A 235 3.51 12.82 -16.73
CA ASN A 235 3.05 13.85 -17.67
C ASN A 235 3.38 15.25 -17.12
N THR A 236 3.16 15.46 -15.83
CA THR A 236 3.42 16.74 -15.16
C THR A 236 4.23 16.53 -13.89
N LEU A 237 5.35 17.26 -13.78
CA LEU A 237 6.15 17.36 -12.56
C LEU A 237 6.09 18.79 -12.00
N SER A 238 5.68 18.94 -10.74
CA SER A 238 5.51 20.26 -10.10
C SER A 238 6.09 20.33 -8.68
N GLY A 239 6.39 21.55 -8.22
CA GLY A 239 6.85 21.85 -6.87
C GLY A 239 8.36 21.70 -6.65
N ASN A 240 8.76 21.33 -5.44
CA ASN A 240 10.15 21.25 -4.97
C ASN A 240 10.44 19.97 -4.17
N GLY A 241 11.59 19.35 -4.44
CA GLY A 241 12.07 18.18 -3.70
C GLY A 241 13.30 17.56 -4.38
N ASN A 242 13.69 16.38 -3.92
CA ASN A 242 14.92 15.71 -4.36
C ASN A 242 14.62 14.37 -5.02
N PHE A 243 15.38 14.07 -6.08
CA PHE A 243 15.53 12.70 -6.58
C PHE A 243 16.90 12.18 -6.16
N ILE A 244 16.90 11.04 -5.48
CA ILE A 244 18.09 10.40 -4.91
C ILE A 244 18.22 9.02 -5.55
N CYS A 245 19.43 8.68 -6.02
CA CYS A 245 19.70 7.38 -6.62
C CYS A 245 20.83 6.64 -5.88
N VAL A 246 20.64 5.34 -5.62
CA VAL A 246 21.54 4.50 -4.81
C VAL A 246 21.69 3.11 -5.45
N PRO A 247 22.94 2.60 -5.57
CA PRO A 247 23.73 2.68 -6.79
C PRO A 247 23.03 2.05 -8.02
N ILE A 248 22.21 2.84 -8.71
CA ILE A 248 21.59 2.51 -10.01
C ILE A 248 21.79 3.71 -10.95
N TRP A 249 21.72 3.51 -12.27
CA TRP A 249 21.66 4.61 -13.25
C TRP A 249 20.22 5.14 -13.38
N LEU A 250 20.07 6.46 -13.31
CA LEU A 250 18.77 7.14 -13.27
C LEU A 250 18.40 7.75 -14.63
N ILE A 251 17.17 7.50 -15.11
CA ILE A 251 16.56 8.22 -16.23
C ILE A 251 15.20 8.76 -15.77
N ILE A 252 15.05 10.09 -15.70
CA ILE A 252 13.78 10.77 -15.44
C ILE A 252 13.30 11.41 -16.73
N ARG A 253 12.03 11.20 -17.09
CA ARG A 253 11.39 11.86 -18.24
C ARG A 253 10.08 12.51 -17.81
N ALA A 254 10.01 13.84 -17.93
CA ALA A 254 8.78 14.61 -17.76
C ALA A 254 8.35 15.17 -19.12
N ILE A 255 7.06 15.06 -19.45
CA ILE A 255 6.51 15.64 -20.68
C ILE A 255 6.44 17.17 -20.55
N SER A 256 6.11 17.66 -19.35
CA SER A 256 6.11 19.08 -19.01
C SER A 256 6.56 19.30 -17.55
N SER A 257 7.25 20.40 -17.27
CA SER A 257 7.80 20.70 -15.94
C SER A 257 7.76 22.19 -15.63
N THR A 258 7.34 22.54 -14.41
CA THR A 258 7.40 23.89 -13.82
C THR A 258 8.19 23.89 -12.50
N SER A 259 9.01 22.87 -12.27
CA SER A 259 9.56 22.52 -10.96
C SER A 259 11.00 22.98 -10.76
N SER A 260 11.35 23.36 -9.52
CA SER A 260 12.74 23.62 -9.11
C SER A 260 13.33 22.35 -8.50
N VAL A 261 13.64 21.36 -9.34
CA VAL A 261 14.09 20.03 -8.90
C VAL A 261 15.60 20.00 -8.75
N ARG A 262 16.08 19.48 -7.61
CA ARG A 262 17.49 19.12 -7.45
C ARG A 262 17.66 17.61 -7.67
N GLN A 263 18.48 17.25 -8.65
CA GLN A 263 18.92 15.87 -8.83
C GLN A 263 20.21 15.68 -8.05
N GLN A 264 20.23 14.73 -7.12
CA GLN A 264 21.43 14.37 -6.37
C GLN A 264 21.77 12.90 -6.65
N VAL A 265 22.83 12.68 -7.43
CA VAL A 265 23.40 11.35 -7.61
C VAL A 265 24.35 11.08 -6.44
N ILE A 266 23.96 10.20 -5.53
CA ILE A 266 24.85 9.75 -4.46
C ILE A 266 25.62 8.54 -4.98
N SER A 267 26.75 8.77 -5.66
CA SER A 267 27.65 7.68 -6.03
C SER A 267 28.43 7.23 -4.80
N LYS A 268 28.11 6.07 -4.24
CA LYS A 268 29.07 5.32 -3.43
C LYS A 268 29.76 4.30 -4.31
N TYR A 269 30.86 4.73 -4.94
CA TYR A 269 31.95 3.86 -5.34
C TYR A 269 33.25 4.62 -5.04
N SER A 270 33.86 4.29 -3.90
CA SER A 270 35.32 4.35 -3.70
C SER A 270 35.84 2.94 -3.91
#